data_AF-A0A924K5T1-F1
#
_entry.id   AF-A0A924K5T1-F1
#
_cell.length_a   1.000
_cell.length_b   1.000
_cell.length_c   1.000
_cell.angle_alpha   90.00
_cell.angle_beta   90.00
_cell.angle_gamma   90.00
#
_symmetry.space_group_name_H-M   'P 1'
#
loop_
_entity.id
_entity.type
_entity.pdbx_description
1 polymer ?
#
loop_
_entity_poly.entity_id
_entity_poly.type
_entity_poly.pdbx_seq_one_letter_code
_entity_poly.pdbx_strand_id
1 'polypeptide(L)'
;MRTKLLYAFTTLIMVLPLLTLSQTPVLGTAANFVLFSTNGAVTNSGISHLTGNVGTNNGLSTGFGNIDGVMHDNDGATAQCATDLLLAYNQLDSAIPTFFPAPLLGNGQVLNAGVYFISAATVLNGNLTLDAQNNPNAVFIVQIEAAFSSNANAAVLLTNGAQACNVFWKIEGLVSLSAGTSMKGTIIAHNAAINMNTNNTLEGRALSTTGAVSVDGVLSYTPIGCGSPVLNGPTAPVLGTAACYALFSGSGPVMNDGITYVTGDVGTNSGLTTGFNAVNVTGTIHSQPDTSTAQAASDLMVAYDYLNVLTEDIKLLYPAAFGNDLVLTPHTYLLDAATVFTNTLYLNAQGNSDAVFVIKINGALSTSTYANVILTNGAQSKNVYWKIEGATSISDYSSFKGTIIGNNGAVDFSTGVVLDGRAFSTTGALTTTAITATMPAGCVPLGLNGPTANSERIAVYPNPFEATLTIQWNQQHDEKSTLSLYDVLGRLVMHAVLAQEENTIPAGHLPAGVYFYKIMSEDKIIQTGKLVSKP
;
A
#
# COMPACT_ATOMS: atom_id res chain seq x y z
N MET A 1 80.79 -36.00 -30.57
CA MET A 1 80.91 -34.55 -30.30
C MET A 1 79.52 -34.08 -29.84
N ARG A 2 79.35 -33.78 -28.55
CA ARG A 2 79.17 -32.42 -27.98
C ARG A 2 77.90 -31.73 -28.55
N THR A 3 76.91 -31.31 -27.78
CA THR A 3 77.01 -30.51 -26.54
C THR A 3 75.68 -30.51 -25.74
N LYS A 4 75.81 -30.45 -24.42
CA LYS A 4 74.78 -30.35 -23.37
C LYS A 4 74.12 -28.96 -23.33
N LEU A 5 72.85 -28.87 -22.91
CA LEU A 5 72.31 -27.83 -21.99
C LEU A 5 70.90 -28.29 -21.52
N LEU A 6 70.73 -28.89 -20.33
CA LEU A 6 70.65 -28.34 -18.96
C LEU A 6 69.18 -28.14 -18.49
N TYR A 7 68.84 -28.95 -17.48
CA TYR A 7 67.74 -28.90 -16.51
C TYR A 7 67.15 -27.53 -16.17
N ALA A 8 65.81 -27.45 -16.14
CA ALA A 8 65.01 -26.83 -15.07
C ALA A 8 63.50 -26.95 -15.38
N PHE A 9 62.90 -28.12 -15.16
CA PHE A 9 61.44 -28.23 -14.98
C PHE A 9 61.17 -28.27 -13.46
N THR A 10 61.44 -27.15 -12.80
CA THR A 10 61.04 -26.92 -11.41
C THR A 10 59.55 -26.59 -11.37
N THR A 11 58.78 -27.53 -10.84
CA THR A 11 57.60 -27.32 -10.00
C THR A 11 57.15 -25.86 -9.82
N LEU A 12 56.09 -25.46 -10.51
CA LEU A 12 55.21 -24.37 -10.08
C LEU A 12 53.77 -24.84 -10.25
N ILE A 13 53.35 -25.77 -9.36
CA ILE A 13 51.94 -25.90 -9.03
C ILE A 13 51.61 -24.64 -8.25
N MET A 14 51.04 -23.69 -8.97
CA MET A 14 50.47 -22.47 -8.45
C MET A 14 49.38 -22.88 -7.46
N VAL A 15 49.62 -22.65 -6.16
CA VAL A 15 48.57 -22.64 -5.15
C VAL A 15 47.68 -21.44 -5.47
N LEU A 16 46.69 -21.65 -6.34
CA LEU A 16 45.54 -20.75 -6.35
C LEU A 16 44.84 -20.92 -5.00
N PRO A 17 44.55 -19.85 -4.24
CA PRO A 17 43.57 -19.97 -3.18
C PRO A 17 42.27 -20.44 -3.83
N LEU A 18 41.74 -21.58 -3.39
CA LEU A 18 40.35 -21.91 -3.65
C LEU A 18 39.53 -20.77 -3.04
N LEU A 19 39.03 -19.87 -3.86
CA LEU A 19 37.90 -19.04 -3.49
C LEU A 19 36.71 -20.00 -3.37
N THR A 20 36.54 -20.61 -2.21
CA THR A 20 35.29 -21.26 -1.84
C THR A 20 34.27 -20.13 -1.71
N LEU A 21 33.50 -19.88 -2.75
CA LEU A 21 32.25 -19.14 -2.62
C LEU A 21 31.40 -19.97 -1.64
N SER A 22 31.26 -19.50 -0.40
CA SER A 22 30.24 -20.05 0.49
C SER A 22 28.90 -19.85 -0.23
N GLN A 23 28.30 -20.94 -0.68
CA GLN A 23 26.97 -20.89 -1.28
C GLN A 23 26.00 -20.50 -0.17
N THR A 24 25.17 -19.49 -0.42
CA THR A 24 24.11 -19.09 0.52
C THR A 24 23.24 -20.31 0.85
N PRO A 25 23.09 -20.67 2.14
CA PRO A 25 22.21 -21.75 2.58
C PRO A 25 20.79 -21.58 2.06
N VAL A 26 20.18 -22.67 1.59
CA VAL A 26 18.82 -22.66 1.05
C VAL A 26 17.84 -23.00 2.16
N LEU A 27 16.94 -22.06 2.50
CA LEU A 27 15.95 -22.24 3.57
C LEU A 27 14.68 -22.99 3.13
N GLY A 28 14.46 -23.19 1.83
CA GLY A 28 13.21 -23.74 1.32
C GLY A 28 11.99 -22.99 1.85
N THR A 29 10.96 -23.72 2.29
CA THR A 29 9.75 -23.15 2.88
C THR A 29 9.97 -22.47 4.24
N ALA A 30 11.06 -22.76 4.96
CA ALA A 30 11.40 -22.05 6.19
C ALA A 30 11.73 -20.56 5.93
N ALA A 31 12.00 -20.19 4.67
CA ALA A 31 12.15 -18.79 4.27
C ALA A 31 10.89 -17.95 4.53
N ASN A 32 9.70 -18.57 4.52
CA ASN A 32 8.41 -17.89 4.66
C ASN A 32 8.07 -17.57 6.12
N PHE A 33 8.77 -18.17 7.09
CA PHE A 33 8.49 -18.00 8.51
C PHE A 33 9.41 -16.95 9.15
N VAL A 34 8.81 -16.07 9.95
CA VAL A 34 9.55 -15.17 10.84
C VAL A 34 9.82 -15.83 12.19
N LEU A 35 8.85 -16.60 12.71
CA LEU A 35 8.98 -17.40 13.93
C LEU A 35 8.54 -18.84 13.62
N PHE A 36 9.37 -19.83 13.95
CA PHE A 36 9.00 -21.23 13.75
C PHE A 36 9.65 -22.18 14.74
N SER A 37 8.89 -23.18 15.18
CA SER A 37 9.45 -24.35 15.87
C SER A 37 9.02 -25.66 15.20
N THR A 38 9.97 -26.54 14.95
CA THR A 38 9.65 -27.90 14.50
C THR A 38 8.99 -28.72 15.61
N ASN A 39 9.37 -28.49 16.87
CA ASN A 39 8.84 -29.19 18.03
C ASN A 39 8.98 -28.32 19.29
N GLY A 40 7.92 -27.60 19.62
CA GLY A 40 7.90 -26.64 20.70
C GLY A 40 6.75 -25.64 20.57
N ALA A 41 6.40 -25.01 21.69
CA ALA A 41 5.42 -23.93 21.69
C ALA A 41 6.00 -22.67 21.05
N VAL A 42 5.14 -21.88 20.42
CA VAL A 42 5.48 -20.56 19.90
C VAL A 42 4.59 -19.55 20.61
N THR A 43 5.18 -18.64 21.38
CA THR A 43 4.42 -17.82 22.33
C THR A 43 4.75 -16.34 22.16
N ASN A 44 3.73 -15.51 22.30
CA ASN A 44 3.86 -14.07 22.36
C ASN A 44 3.31 -13.52 23.68
N SER A 45 4.02 -12.55 24.24
CA SER A 45 3.55 -11.66 25.30
C SER A 45 3.61 -10.21 24.82
N GLY A 46 2.72 -9.37 25.35
CA GLY A 46 2.60 -7.98 24.88
C GLY A 46 2.17 -7.86 23.42
N ILE A 47 2.42 -6.70 22.81
CA ILE A 47 2.08 -6.40 21.42
C ILE A 47 3.35 -6.53 20.58
N SER A 48 3.39 -7.55 19.71
CA SER A 48 4.48 -7.74 18.75
C SER A 48 4.03 -7.42 17.33
N HIS A 49 4.96 -6.96 16.51
CA HIS A 49 4.77 -6.69 15.09
C HIS A 49 5.59 -7.70 14.29
N LEU A 50 4.90 -8.57 13.56
CA LEU A 50 5.50 -9.71 12.90
C LEU A 50 5.15 -9.69 11.41
N THR A 51 6.16 -9.73 10.55
CA THR A 51 6.01 -9.86 9.09
C THR A 51 6.64 -11.16 8.61
N GLY A 52 5.80 -12.07 8.12
CA GLY A 52 6.13 -13.46 7.81
C GLY A 52 5.29 -14.44 8.62
N ASN A 53 5.27 -15.70 8.19
CA ASN A 53 4.46 -16.72 8.84
C ASN A 53 4.98 -17.03 10.26
N VAL A 54 4.06 -17.42 11.12
CA VAL A 54 4.33 -17.84 12.50
C VAL A 54 3.75 -19.22 12.69
N GLY A 55 4.50 -20.14 13.29
CA GLY A 55 3.92 -21.47 13.48
C GLY A 55 4.78 -22.51 14.17
N THR A 56 4.16 -23.65 14.45
CA THR A 56 4.82 -24.83 14.96
C THR A 56 4.32 -26.12 14.32
N ASN A 57 5.24 -27.05 14.06
CA ASN A 57 4.90 -28.37 13.51
C ASN A 57 4.48 -29.37 14.60
N ASN A 58 4.90 -29.15 15.84
CA ASN A 58 4.45 -29.93 16.98
C ASN A 58 4.45 -29.04 18.22
N GLY A 59 3.29 -28.45 18.52
CA GLY A 59 3.11 -27.49 19.61
C GLY A 59 1.83 -26.68 19.40
N LEU A 60 1.79 -25.51 20.03
CA LEU A 60 0.74 -24.51 19.86
C LEU A 60 1.33 -23.11 19.73
N SER A 61 0.75 -22.29 18.84
CA SER A 61 1.00 -20.86 18.79
C SER A 61 0.00 -20.10 19.67
N THR A 62 0.47 -19.28 20.62
CA THR A 62 -0.41 -18.62 21.61
C THR A 62 0.00 -17.18 21.95
N GLY A 63 -0.97 -16.36 22.32
CA GLY A 63 -0.74 -14.99 22.78
C GLY A 63 -0.50 -13.96 21.68
N PHE A 64 -0.63 -14.33 20.40
CA PHE A 64 -0.49 -13.43 19.26
C PHE A 64 -1.71 -12.55 19.05
N GLY A 65 -1.48 -11.34 18.54
CA GLY A 65 -2.51 -10.47 17.96
C GLY A 65 -2.55 -10.60 16.43
N ASN A 66 -2.90 -9.52 15.74
CA ASN A 66 -2.78 -9.47 14.29
C ASN A 66 -1.31 -9.57 13.87
N ILE A 67 -1.02 -10.41 12.88
CA ILE A 67 0.30 -10.55 12.27
C ILE A 67 0.21 -10.30 10.77
N ASP A 68 1.29 -9.81 10.16
CA ASP A 68 1.43 -9.69 8.70
C ASP A 68 2.01 -10.99 8.14
N GLY A 69 1.21 -12.05 8.21
CA GLY A 69 1.56 -13.39 7.76
C GLY A 69 0.46 -14.39 8.14
N VAL A 70 0.71 -15.66 7.85
CA VAL A 70 -0.22 -16.76 8.17
C VAL A 70 0.23 -17.49 9.44
N MET A 71 -0.72 -17.75 10.33
CA MET A 71 -0.54 -18.63 11.48
C MET A 71 -0.68 -20.09 11.01
N HIS A 72 0.35 -20.91 11.23
CA HIS A 72 0.34 -22.33 10.87
C HIS A 72 0.64 -23.19 12.10
N ASP A 73 -0.29 -24.05 12.51
CA ASP A 73 -0.09 -24.99 13.61
C ASP A 73 -0.42 -26.42 13.15
N ASN A 74 0.58 -27.30 13.20
CA ASN A 74 0.46 -28.74 12.92
C ASN A 74 -0.22 -29.05 11.56
N ASP A 75 0.21 -28.39 10.49
CA ASP A 75 -0.34 -28.54 9.14
C ASP A 75 0.73 -28.95 8.11
N GLY A 76 0.32 -29.05 6.83
CA GLY A 76 1.24 -29.41 5.75
C GLY A 76 2.37 -28.39 5.52
N ALA A 77 2.13 -27.11 5.79
CA ALA A 77 3.14 -26.07 5.62
C ALA A 77 4.20 -26.17 6.72
N THR A 78 3.80 -26.42 7.97
CA THR A 78 4.75 -26.60 9.08
C THR A 78 5.52 -27.91 8.96
N ALA A 79 4.93 -28.98 8.44
CA ALA A 79 5.63 -30.25 8.17
C ALA A 79 6.75 -30.09 7.12
N GLN A 80 6.49 -29.35 6.03
CA GLN A 80 7.52 -29.06 5.03
C GLN A 80 8.57 -28.10 5.59
N CYS A 81 8.16 -27.07 6.33
CA CYS A 81 9.07 -26.12 6.98
C CYS A 81 10.04 -26.82 7.94
N ALA A 82 9.56 -27.77 8.73
CA ALA A 82 10.41 -28.58 9.61
C ALA A 82 11.49 -29.35 8.84
N THR A 83 11.13 -29.95 7.70
CA THR A 83 12.06 -30.70 6.84
C THR A 83 13.11 -29.76 6.24
N ASP A 84 12.67 -28.64 5.67
CA ASP A 84 13.55 -27.67 5.02
C ASP A 84 14.47 -26.98 6.04
N LEU A 85 13.97 -26.69 7.25
CA LEU A 85 14.78 -26.15 8.35
C LEU A 85 15.88 -27.11 8.77
N LEU A 86 15.59 -28.42 8.86
CA LEU A 86 16.61 -29.42 9.18
C LEU A 86 17.69 -29.50 8.09
N LEU A 87 17.30 -29.41 6.81
CA LEU A 87 18.25 -29.35 5.70
C LEU A 87 19.13 -28.10 5.76
N ALA A 88 18.53 -26.93 6.03
CA ALA A 88 19.28 -25.68 6.20
C ALA A 88 20.25 -25.75 7.37
N TYR A 89 19.83 -26.31 8.51
CA TYR A 89 20.69 -26.56 9.66
C TYR A 89 21.89 -27.45 9.28
N ASN A 90 21.66 -28.59 8.61
CA ASN A 90 22.75 -29.49 8.19
C ASN A 90 23.72 -28.84 7.21
N GLN A 91 23.24 -27.96 6.32
CA GLN A 91 24.09 -27.16 5.44
C GLN A 91 24.95 -26.17 6.23
N LEU A 92 24.37 -25.49 7.21
CA LEU A 92 25.11 -24.58 8.08
C LEU A 92 26.13 -25.31 8.95
N ASP A 93 25.78 -26.47 9.50
CA ASP A 93 26.67 -27.28 10.35
C ASP A 93 27.87 -27.85 9.58
N SER A 94 27.66 -28.24 8.32
CA SER A 94 28.72 -28.73 7.44
C SER A 94 29.58 -27.63 6.79
N ALA A 95 29.23 -26.35 6.99
CA ALA A 95 30.04 -25.25 6.49
C ALA A 95 31.41 -25.23 7.16
N ILE A 96 32.49 -25.17 6.38
CA ILE A 96 33.86 -25.25 6.89
C ILE A 96 34.28 -23.89 7.49
N PRO A 97 34.61 -23.83 8.79
CA PRO A 97 35.05 -22.59 9.43
C PRO A 97 36.36 -22.05 8.86
N THR A 98 36.43 -20.73 8.72
CA THR A 98 37.65 -20.00 8.33
C THR A 98 38.10 -19.00 9.39
N PHE A 99 37.23 -18.65 10.34
CA PHE A 99 37.49 -17.67 11.39
C PHE A 99 37.08 -18.22 12.76
N PHE A 100 37.89 -17.89 13.79
CA PHE A 100 37.73 -18.44 15.16
C PHE A 100 37.79 -17.30 16.19
N PRO A 101 36.76 -16.44 16.27
CA PRO A 101 36.75 -15.33 17.21
C PRO A 101 36.58 -15.81 18.66
N ALA A 102 36.88 -14.93 19.61
CA ALA A 102 36.57 -15.18 21.01
C ALA A 102 35.04 -15.18 21.25
N PRO A 103 34.53 -15.79 22.33
CA PRO A 103 33.09 -15.89 22.59
C PRO A 103 32.38 -14.56 22.90
N LEU A 104 33.10 -13.47 23.12
CA LEU A 104 32.51 -12.14 23.21
C LEU A 104 32.49 -11.51 21.81
N LEU A 105 31.29 -11.29 21.26
CA LEU A 105 31.08 -10.57 20.02
C LEU A 105 30.60 -9.13 20.30
N GLY A 106 30.93 -8.22 19.38
CA GLY A 106 30.47 -6.82 19.41
C GLY A 106 31.54 -5.86 19.93
N ASN A 107 31.17 -4.88 20.76
CA ASN A 107 32.05 -3.82 21.25
C ASN A 107 32.81 -3.06 20.14
N GLY A 108 32.17 -2.86 18.98
CA GLY A 108 32.76 -2.22 17.82
C GLY A 108 33.50 -3.18 16.89
N GLN A 109 33.47 -4.49 17.14
CA GLN A 109 34.03 -5.51 16.26
C GLN A 109 33.39 -5.44 14.87
N VAL A 110 34.22 -5.63 13.85
CA VAL A 110 33.81 -5.74 12.45
C VAL A 110 34.17 -7.14 11.95
N LEU A 111 33.20 -7.83 11.37
CA LEU A 111 33.35 -9.12 10.70
C LEU A 111 33.14 -8.93 9.21
N ASN A 112 34.00 -9.55 8.41
CA ASN A 112 33.83 -9.61 6.96
C ASN A 112 33.07 -10.90 6.58
N ALA A 113 32.77 -11.09 5.30
CA ALA A 113 32.15 -12.32 4.84
C ALA A 113 32.98 -13.57 5.22
N GLY A 114 32.31 -14.65 5.65
CA GLY A 114 32.99 -15.88 6.03
C GLY A 114 32.20 -16.78 6.97
N VAL A 115 32.83 -17.90 7.32
CA VAL A 115 32.32 -18.89 8.29
C VAL A 115 33.10 -18.75 9.58
N TYR A 116 32.41 -18.34 10.63
CA TYR A 116 32.91 -18.10 11.98
C TYR A 116 32.52 -19.26 12.89
N PHE A 117 33.47 -19.76 13.68
CA PHE A 117 33.23 -20.85 14.63
C PHE A 117 33.62 -20.45 16.04
N ILE A 118 32.71 -20.66 16.98
CA ILE A 118 32.90 -20.39 18.41
C ILE A 118 32.47 -21.62 19.20
N SER A 119 33.43 -22.27 19.88
CA SER A 119 33.19 -23.53 20.60
C SER A 119 32.65 -23.36 22.02
N ALA A 120 32.09 -22.20 22.36
CA ALA A 120 31.71 -21.83 23.72
C ALA A 120 30.54 -20.84 23.76
N ALA A 121 29.94 -20.70 24.94
CA ALA A 121 28.81 -19.80 25.15
C ALA A 121 29.19 -18.38 24.73
N THR A 122 28.40 -17.79 23.83
CA THR A 122 28.72 -16.54 23.15
C THR A 122 27.80 -15.43 23.62
N VAL A 123 28.37 -14.25 23.89
CA VAL A 123 27.61 -13.06 24.27
C VAL A 123 27.83 -11.96 23.24
N LEU A 124 26.74 -11.40 22.72
CA LEU A 124 26.76 -10.16 21.94
C LEU A 124 26.65 -8.95 22.88
N ASN A 125 27.64 -8.07 22.88
CA ASN A 125 27.62 -6.83 23.66
C ASN A 125 27.90 -5.62 22.78
N GLY A 126 27.12 -4.54 22.93
CA GLY A 126 27.26 -3.35 22.08
C GLY A 126 27.10 -3.69 20.59
N ASN A 127 27.83 -2.98 19.73
CA ASN A 127 27.67 -3.11 18.29
C ASN A 127 28.63 -4.16 17.69
N LEU A 128 28.09 -5.08 16.90
CA LEU A 128 28.82 -5.94 15.97
C LEU A 128 28.49 -5.50 14.54
N THR A 129 29.51 -5.20 13.74
CA THR A 129 29.32 -4.79 12.34
C THR A 129 29.64 -5.94 11.41
N LEU A 130 28.73 -6.24 10.48
CA LEU A 130 28.96 -7.13 9.35
C LEU A 130 29.22 -6.27 8.11
N ASP A 131 30.44 -6.35 7.60
CA ASP A 131 30.93 -5.56 6.46
C ASP A 131 31.05 -6.46 5.23
N ALA A 132 30.20 -6.20 4.24
CA ALA A 132 30.20 -6.96 2.99
C ALA A 132 31.27 -6.48 1.99
N GLN A 133 32.02 -5.42 2.31
CA GLN A 133 33.08 -4.88 1.47
C GLN A 133 32.62 -4.58 0.03
N ASN A 134 31.42 -4.02 -0.10
CA ASN A 134 30.72 -3.70 -1.35
C ASN A 134 30.31 -4.93 -2.18
N ASN A 135 30.31 -6.13 -1.60
CA ASN A 135 29.79 -7.34 -2.23
C ASN A 135 28.40 -7.69 -1.69
N PRO A 136 27.30 -7.39 -2.41
CA PRO A 136 25.94 -7.70 -1.94
C PRO A 136 25.68 -9.21 -1.74
N ASN A 137 26.50 -10.07 -2.34
CA ASN A 137 26.43 -11.53 -2.18
C ASN A 137 27.32 -12.04 -1.02
N ALA A 138 27.87 -11.16 -0.19
CA ALA A 138 28.63 -11.53 0.99
C ALA A 138 27.77 -12.36 1.96
N VAL A 139 28.25 -13.54 2.33
CA VAL A 139 27.59 -14.47 3.26
C VAL A 139 28.35 -14.49 4.58
N PHE A 140 27.60 -14.43 5.68
CA PHE A 140 28.10 -14.50 7.05
C PHE A 140 27.45 -15.70 7.73
N ILE A 141 28.24 -16.72 8.06
CA ILE A 141 27.78 -17.88 8.83
C ILE A 141 28.50 -17.84 10.17
N VAL A 142 27.75 -17.80 11.26
CA VAL A 142 28.28 -17.85 12.62
C VAL A 142 27.79 -19.13 13.29
N GLN A 143 28.69 -20.08 13.48
CA GLN A 143 28.47 -21.34 14.18
C GLN A 143 28.88 -21.18 15.65
N ILE A 144 27.93 -21.39 16.55
CA ILE A 144 28.11 -21.30 17.99
C ILE A 144 27.74 -22.66 18.58
N GLU A 145 28.74 -23.39 19.09
CA GLU A 145 28.57 -24.75 19.64
C GLU A 145 28.08 -24.75 21.11
N ALA A 146 27.30 -23.74 21.48
CA ALA A 146 26.77 -23.52 22.83
C ALA A 146 25.61 -22.51 22.81
N ALA A 147 25.20 -22.03 24.00
CA ALA A 147 24.21 -20.96 24.13
C ALA A 147 24.70 -19.63 23.55
N PHE A 148 23.76 -18.84 23.03
CA PHE A 148 23.99 -17.47 22.54
C PHE A 148 23.09 -16.50 23.31
N SER A 149 23.68 -15.42 23.82
CA SER A 149 22.91 -14.35 24.46
C SER A 149 23.36 -12.98 23.98
N SER A 150 22.53 -11.97 24.23
CA SER A 150 22.91 -10.57 24.08
C SER A 150 22.79 -9.83 25.40
N ASN A 151 23.57 -8.77 25.57
CA ASN A 151 23.31 -7.73 26.56
C ASN A 151 22.25 -6.74 26.04
N ALA A 152 21.65 -5.98 26.94
CA ALA A 152 20.62 -5.01 26.59
C ALA A 152 21.14 -4.00 25.55
N ASN A 153 20.30 -3.69 24.56
CA ASN A 153 20.61 -2.77 23.46
C ASN A 153 21.80 -3.17 22.58
N ALA A 154 22.26 -4.43 22.63
CA ALA A 154 23.28 -4.88 21.69
C ALA A 154 22.73 -4.92 20.26
N ALA A 155 23.58 -4.69 19.27
CA ALA A 155 23.14 -4.51 17.89
C ALA A 155 24.06 -5.20 16.89
N VAL A 156 23.47 -5.83 15.88
CA VAL A 156 24.14 -6.26 14.65
C VAL A 156 23.86 -5.23 13.57
N LEU A 157 24.91 -4.63 13.02
CA LEU A 157 24.85 -3.60 11.99
C LEU A 157 25.29 -4.18 10.65
N LEU A 158 24.59 -3.83 9.58
CA LEU A 158 24.95 -4.21 8.21
C LEU A 158 25.56 -3.01 7.49
N THR A 159 26.72 -3.18 6.86
CA THR A 159 27.42 -2.11 6.16
C THR A 159 27.95 -2.56 4.80
N ASN A 160 28.23 -1.57 3.93
CA ASN A 160 28.84 -1.76 2.62
C ASN A 160 28.19 -2.88 1.78
N GLY A 161 26.85 -2.92 1.76
CA GLY A 161 26.08 -3.88 0.96
C GLY A 161 25.74 -5.20 1.66
N ALA A 162 26.06 -5.37 2.95
CA ALA A 162 25.64 -6.55 3.69
C ALA A 162 24.11 -6.61 3.77
N GLN A 163 23.55 -7.80 3.55
CA GLN A 163 22.10 -8.05 3.56
C GLN A 163 21.76 -9.06 4.63
N ALA A 164 20.70 -8.82 5.42
CA ALA A 164 20.28 -9.72 6.50
C ALA A 164 19.92 -11.12 5.98
N CYS A 165 19.41 -11.23 4.76
CA CYS A 165 19.10 -12.52 4.12
C CYS A 165 20.34 -13.40 3.87
N ASN A 166 21.55 -12.84 3.91
CA ASN A 166 22.82 -13.57 3.79
C ASN A 166 23.55 -13.76 5.15
N VAL A 167 22.88 -13.49 6.27
CA VAL A 167 23.44 -13.67 7.62
C VAL A 167 22.76 -14.84 8.30
N PHE A 168 23.54 -15.78 8.83
CA PHE A 168 23.07 -17.01 9.45
C PHE A 168 23.76 -17.26 10.79
N TRP A 169 22.97 -17.59 11.80
CA TRP A 169 23.43 -17.96 13.13
C TRP A 169 23.01 -19.41 13.39
N LYS A 170 23.97 -20.32 13.39
CA LYS A 170 23.76 -21.73 13.76
C LYS A 170 24.17 -21.91 15.21
N ILE A 171 23.24 -22.32 16.07
CA ILE A 171 23.42 -22.27 17.52
C ILE A 171 23.02 -23.60 18.15
N GLU A 172 23.94 -24.25 18.87
CA GLU A 172 23.74 -25.54 19.57
C GLU A 172 23.26 -25.35 21.01
N GLY A 173 22.44 -24.35 21.27
CA GLY A 173 22.02 -24.01 22.62
C GLY A 173 20.98 -22.90 22.68
N LEU A 174 20.58 -22.58 23.91
CA LEU A 174 19.57 -21.54 24.18
C LEU A 174 19.99 -20.23 23.53
N VAL A 175 19.06 -19.61 22.79
CA VAL A 175 19.17 -18.22 22.34
C VAL A 175 18.39 -17.34 23.31
N SER A 176 19.06 -16.36 23.93
CA SER A 176 18.42 -15.42 24.86
C SER A 176 18.84 -13.99 24.55
N LEU A 177 17.96 -13.25 23.87
CA LEU A 177 18.21 -11.86 23.49
C LEU A 177 17.63 -10.90 24.53
N SER A 178 18.49 -10.11 25.18
CA SER A 178 18.08 -9.12 26.18
C SER A 178 17.27 -7.97 25.57
N ALA A 179 16.55 -7.23 26.40
CA ALA A 179 15.69 -6.13 25.96
C ALA A 179 16.43 -5.11 25.06
N GLY A 180 15.74 -4.62 24.03
CA GLY A 180 16.27 -3.64 23.07
C GLY A 180 17.31 -4.19 22.08
N THR A 181 17.55 -5.50 22.00
CA THR A 181 18.54 -6.06 21.07
C THR A 181 18.08 -5.86 19.61
N SER A 182 18.98 -5.42 18.73
CA SER A 182 18.76 -5.38 17.28
C SER A 182 19.56 -6.47 16.57
N MET A 183 18.88 -7.53 16.13
CA MET A 183 19.48 -8.65 15.43
C MET A 183 19.23 -8.59 13.91
N LYS A 184 20.17 -9.16 13.16
CA LYS A 184 20.12 -9.32 11.71
C LYS A 184 20.40 -10.77 11.35
N GLY A 185 19.60 -11.35 10.47
CA GLY A 185 19.83 -12.68 9.91
C GLY A 185 18.93 -13.79 10.44
N THR A 186 19.14 -14.98 9.88
CA THR A 186 18.38 -16.19 10.21
C THR A 186 19.04 -16.87 11.41
N ILE A 187 18.35 -16.90 12.54
CA ILE A 187 18.75 -17.60 13.76
C ILE A 187 18.16 -19.01 13.70
N ILE A 188 19.03 -20.02 13.75
CA ILE A 188 18.66 -21.43 13.84
C ILE A 188 19.21 -22.00 15.15
N ALA A 189 18.31 -22.22 16.12
CA ALA A 189 18.62 -22.89 17.37
C ALA A 189 18.35 -24.40 17.23
N HIS A 190 19.41 -25.20 17.34
CA HIS A 190 19.30 -26.65 17.27
C HIS A 190 19.04 -27.23 18.65
N ASN A 191 17.98 -28.03 18.79
CA ASN A 191 17.57 -28.66 20.05
C ASN A 191 17.49 -27.70 21.25
N ALA A 192 17.18 -26.43 20.98
CA ALA A 192 17.12 -25.39 21.98
C ALA A 192 16.03 -24.35 21.70
N ALA A 193 15.65 -23.65 22.76
CA ALA A 193 14.67 -22.57 22.71
C ALA A 193 15.28 -21.25 22.22
N ILE A 194 14.42 -20.35 21.76
CA ILE A 194 14.73 -18.96 21.43
C ILE A 194 13.84 -18.05 22.26
N ASN A 195 14.45 -17.13 23.01
CA ASN A 195 13.76 -16.13 23.80
C ASN A 195 14.15 -14.73 23.32
N MET A 196 13.16 -13.95 22.88
CA MET A 196 13.33 -12.54 22.50
C MET A 196 12.54 -11.66 23.46
N ASN A 197 13.23 -10.79 24.17
CA ASN A 197 12.59 -9.92 25.17
C ASN A 197 12.04 -8.62 24.55
N THR A 198 11.41 -7.79 25.38
CA THR A 198 10.82 -6.50 25.01
C THR A 198 11.71 -5.63 24.13
N ASN A 199 11.09 -4.97 23.17
CA ASN A 199 11.71 -4.03 22.23
C ASN A 199 12.84 -4.65 21.39
N ASN A 200 12.90 -5.98 21.28
CA ASN A 200 13.83 -6.62 20.36
C ASN A 200 13.39 -6.35 18.92
N THR A 201 14.36 -6.09 18.05
CA THR A 201 14.15 -5.98 16.62
C THR A 201 14.91 -7.11 15.91
N LEU A 202 14.26 -7.77 14.95
CA LEU A 202 14.88 -8.81 14.13
C LEU A 202 14.51 -8.61 12.68
N GLU A 203 15.49 -8.17 11.87
CA GLU A 203 15.41 -8.33 10.42
C GLU A 203 16.00 -9.69 10.08
N GLY A 204 15.15 -10.70 10.00
CA GLY A 204 15.62 -12.07 10.10
C GLY A 204 14.52 -13.08 10.40
N ARG A 205 14.92 -14.19 11.01
CA ARG A 205 14.04 -15.30 11.38
C ARG A 205 14.51 -15.92 12.70
N ALA A 206 13.58 -16.36 13.53
CA ALA A 206 13.85 -17.15 14.73
C ALA A 206 13.27 -18.55 14.56
N LEU A 207 14.16 -19.50 14.22
CA LEU A 207 13.80 -20.85 13.82
C LEU A 207 14.41 -21.86 14.80
N SER A 208 13.60 -22.74 15.38
CA SER A 208 14.07 -23.82 16.27
C SER A 208 13.79 -25.20 15.67
N THR A 209 14.80 -26.08 15.68
CA THR A 209 14.63 -27.49 15.26
C THR A 209 13.96 -28.34 16.32
N THR A 210 14.04 -27.96 17.59
CA THR A 210 13.32 -28.53 18.74
C THR A 210 13.52 -27.59 19.91
N GLY A 211 12.45 -26.96 20.40
CA GLY A 211 12.52 -25.93 21.43
C GLY A 211 11.45 -24.86 21.26
N ALA A 212 11.08 -24.22 22.36
CA ALA A 212 10.10 -23.14 22.32
C ALA A 212 10.68 -21.88 21.64
N VAL A 213 9.83 -21.12 20.94
CA VAL A 213 10.15 -19.78 20.47
C VAL A 213 9.24 -18.80 21.18
N SER A 214 9.80 -18.02 22.11
CA SER A 214 9.05 -17.07 22.94
C SER A 214 9.47 -15.64 22.61
N VAL A 215 8.49 -14.79 22.34
CA VAL A 215 8.69 -13.36 22.07
C VAL A 215 7.85 -12.51 23.02
N ASP A 216 8.35 -11.34 23.38
CA ASP A 216 7.64 -10.35 24.19
C ASP A 216 7.82 -8.97 23.59
N GLY A 217 6.75 -8.37 23.07
CA GLY A 217 6.77 -7.01 22.52
C GLY A 217 7.88 -6.72 21.50
N VAL A 218 7.97 -7.54 20.44
CA VAL A 218 9.08 -7.49 19.45
C VAL A 218 8.64 -6.92 18.10
N LEU A 219 9.58 -6.40 17.32
CA LEU A 219 9.42 -6.14 15.89
C LEU A 219 10.30 -7.11 15.10
N SER A 220 9.68 -8.10 14.46
CA SER A 220 10.41 -9.11 13.68
C SER A 220 9.85 -9.21 12.28
N TYR A 221 10.70 -9.21 11.27
CA TYR A 221 10.28 -9.31 9.88
C TYR A 221 11.27 -10.10 9.05
N THR A 222 10.75 -10.92 8.14
CA THR A 222 11.59 -11.65 7.19
C THR A 222 12.41 -10.68 6.33
N PRO A 223 13.70 -10.97 6.08
CA PRO A 223 14.55 -10.07 5.33
C PRO A 223 14.18 -10.08 3.85
N ILE A 224 14.16 -8.88 3.25
CA ILE A 224 14.06 -8.70 1.79
C ILE A 224 15.45 -8.84 1.15
N GLY A 225 15.50 -8.97 -0.18
CA GLY A 225 16.75 -9.21 -0.91
C GLY A 225 17.07 -10.69 -1.10
N CYS A 226 18.29 -11.01 -1.55
CA CYS A 226 18.75 -12.38 -1.84
C CYS A 226 17.79 -13.24 -2.71
N GLY A 227 17.05 -12.62 -3.64
CA GLY A 227 16.07 -13.31 -4.48
C GLY A 227 14.69 -13.52 -3.85
N SER A 228 14.44 -12.96 -2.67
CA SER A 228 13.07 -12.88 -2.11
C SER A 228 12.13 -12.18 -3.10
N PRO A 229 10.90 -12.70 -3.32
CA PRO A 229 9.94 -12.08 -4.21
C PRO A 229 9.64 -10.63 -3.84
N VAL A 230 9.57 -9.75 -4.84
CA VAL A 230 9.07 -8.39 -4.63
C VAL A 230 7.55 -8.47 -4.46
N LEU A 231 7.06 -7.98 -3.33
CA LEU A 231 5.62 -7.92 -3.06
C LEU A 231 5.01 -6.76 -3.85
N ASN A 232 4.08 -7.09 -4.74
CA ASN A 232 3.31 -6.11 -5.52
C ASN A 232 1.90 -5.89 -4.96
N GLY A 233 1.38 -6.84 -4.17
CA GLY A 233 -0.03 -6.91 -3.83
C GLY A 233 -0.91 -7.27 -5.04
N PRO A 234 -2.24 -7.14 -4.89
CA PRO A 234 -3.17 -7.40 -5.99
C PRO A 234 -3.08 -6.31 -7.07
N THR A 235 -3.70 -6.55 -8.23
CA THR A 235 -3.91 -5.45 -9.19
C THR A 235 -4.88 -4.42 -8.59
N ALA A 236 -4.60 -3.12 -8.74
CA ALA A 236 -5.48 -2.07 -8.25
C ALA A 236 -6.82 -2.05 -9.03
N PRO A 237 -7.97 -1.79 -8.38
CA PRO A 237 -9.24 -1.61 -9.09
C PRO A 237 -9.19 -0.40 -10.02
N VAL A 238 -9.84 -0.52 -11.17
CA VAL A 238 -10.09 0.63 -12.06
C VAL A 238 -11.30 1.39 -11.51
N LEU A 239 -11.07 2.63 -11.06
CA LEU A 239 -12.12 3.49 -10.50
C LEU A 239 -12.94 4.25 -11.56
N GLY A 240 -12.55 4.23 -12.84
CA GLY A 240 -13.26 4.95 -13.90
C GLY A 240 -13.43 6.44 -13.58
N THR A 241 -14.61 6.99 -13.86
CA THR A 241 -14.95 8.38 -13.53
C THR A 241 -15.10 8.64 -12.03
N ALA A 242 -15.35 7.61 -11.22
CA ALA A 242 -15.37 7.75 -9.76
C ALA A 242 -14.01 8.24 -9.24
N ALA A 243 -12.91 8.00 -9.96
CA ALA A 243 -11.58 8.53 -9.61
C ALA A 243 -11.52 10.07 -9.48
N CYS A 244 -12.46 10.80 -10.08
CA CYS A 244 -12.56 12.26 -9.99
C CYS A 244 -13.29 12.77 -8.74
N TYR A 245 -13.95 11.88 -8.01
CA TYR A 245 -14.64 12.23 -6.77
C TYR A 245 -13.72 12.03 -5.56
N ALA A 246 -13.76 12.98 -4.63
CA ALA A 246 -13.20 12.83 -3.30
C ALA A 246 -14.22 12.22 -2.33
N LEU A 247 -15.49 12.65 -2.41
CA LEU A 247 -16.58 12.19 -1.56
C LEU A 247 -17.79 11.86 -2.43
N PHE A 248 -18.27 10.62 -2.41
CA PHE A 248 -19.37 10.21 -3.28
C PHE A 248 -20.26 9.13 -2.67
N SER A 249 -21.57 9.23 -2.90
CA SER A 249 -22.51 8.15 -2.62
C SER A 249 -23.27 7.74 -3.87
N GLY A 250 -23.26 6.44 -4.19
CA GLY A 250 -24.10 5.87 -5.24
C GLY A 250 -25.59 5.95 -4.90
N SER A 251 -25.93 5.82 -3.61
CA SER A 251 -27.29 6.00 -3.12
C SER A 251 -27.33 6.40 -1.64
N GLY A 252 -27.69 7.64 -1.37
CA GLY A 252 -27.78 8.24 -0.05
C GLY A 252 -27.38 9.71 -0.08
N PRO A 253 -27.83 10.52 0.89
CA PRO A 253 -27.46 11.94 0.94
C PRO A 253 -25.96 12.10 1.24
N VAL A 254 -25.36 13.17 0.72
CA VAL A 254 -23.98 13.56 1.01
C VAL A 254 -24.00 14.92 1.70
N MET A 255 -23.70 14.94 3.00
CA MET A 255 -23.96 16.10 3.85
C MET A 255 -22.68 16.55 4.56
N ASN A 256 -22.47 17.85 4.61
CA ASN A 256 -21.39 18.45 5.39
C ASN A 256 -21.94 19.34 6.52
N ASP A 257 -21.32 19.25 7.68
CA ASP A 257 -21.43 20.21 8.77
C ASP A 257 -20.07 20.88 9.05
N GLY A 258 -20.08 22.14 9.46
CA GLY A 258 -18.86 22.92 9.66
C GLY A 258 -18.06 23.24 8.39
N ILE A 259 -16.80 23.64 8.58
CA ILE A 259 -15.92 24.10 7.48
C ILE A 259 -15.07 22.92 6.98
N THR A 260 -15.43 22.40 5.80
CA THR A 260 -14.71 21.31 5.14
C THR A 260 -14.00 21.81 3.88
N TYR A 261 -12.79 21.29 3.63
CA TYR A 261 -12.01 21.53 2.42
C TYR A 261 -11.92 20.24 1.60
N VAL A 262 -12.17 20.32 0.30
CA VAL A 262 -12.15 19.16 -0.60
C VAL A 262 -11.33 19.46 -1.85
N THR A 263 -10.48 18.52 -2.26
CA THR A 263 -9.89 18.48 -3.61
C THR A 263 -10.42 17.26 -4.33
N GLY A 264 -11.23 17.47 -5.38
CA GLY A 264 -12.03 16.47 -6.08
C GLY A 264 -13.53 16.79 -6.03
N ASP A 265 -14.29 16.12 -6.90
CA ASP A 265 -15.73 16.29 -6.98
C ASP A 265 -16.44 15.72 -5.74
N VAL A 266 -17.60 16.28 -5.42
CA VAL A 266 -18.47 15.80 -4.35
C VAL A 266 -19.89 15.64 -4.85
N GLY A 267 -20.56 14.52 -4.54
CA GLY A 267 -21.88 14.28 -5.10
C GLY A 267 -22.57 13.01 -4.64
N THR A 268 -23.87 12.93 -4.95
CA THR A 268 -24.64 11.69 -4.83
C THR A 268 -25.43 11.41 -6.10
N ASN A 269 -25.58 10.14 -6.44
CA ASN A 269 -26.45 9.71 -7.54
C ASN A 269 -27.90 9.43 -7.11
N SER A 270 -28.19 9.43 -5.81
CA SER A 270 -29.56 9.34 -5.29
C SER A 270 -29.64 10.01 -3.92
N GLY A 271 -30.29 11.17 -3.86
CA GLY A 271 -30.31 12.06 -2.69
C GLY A 271 -29.96 13.49 -3.06
N LEU A 272 -29.48 14.26 -2.08
CA LEU A 272 -28.97 15.61 -2.27
C LEU A 272 -27.56 15.73 -1.68
N THR A 273 -26.76 16.62 -2.28
CA THR A 273 -25.48 17.05 -1.72
C THR A 273 -25.63 18.45 -1.09
N THR A 274 -25.40 18.56 0.22
CA THR A 274 -25.68 19.78 0.99
C THR A 274 -24.56 20.12 1.98
N GLY A 275 -24.48 21.39 2.39
CA GLY A 275 -23.53 21.86 3.42
C GLY A 275 -22.11 22.16 2.94
N PHE A 276 -21.76 21.82 1.70
CA PHE A 276 -20.46 22.16 1.10
C PHE A 276 -20.45 23.59 0.55
N ASN A 277 -19.37 24.33 0.81
CA ASN A 277 -19.14 25.66 0.24
C ASN A 277 -18.22 25.55 -0.99
N ALA A 278 -18.68 26.05 -2.14
CA ALA A 278 -17.94 26.00 -3.40
C ALA A 278 -16.53 26.61 -3.32
N VAL A 279 -16.29 27.62 -2.48
CA VAL A 279 -14.96 28.24 -2.30
C VAL A 279 -13.95 27.26 -1.70
N ASN A 280 -14.42 26.28 -0.92
CA ASN A 280 -13.56 25.31 -0.25
C ASN A 280 -13.47 23.97 -0.99
N VAL A 281 -14.11 23.85 -2.16
CA VAL A 281 -14.08 22.65 -3.00
C VAL A 281 -13.31 22.96 -4.29
N THR A 282 -12.12 22.39 -4.41
CA THR A 282 -11.36 22.37 -5.67
C THR A 282 -11.85 21.19 -6.50
N GLY A 283 -12.98 21.38 -7.15
CA GLY A 283 -13.76 20.37 -7.88
C GLY A 283 -15.19 20.85 -8.12
N THR A 284 -16.07 19.94 -8.53
CA THR A 284 -17.49 20.23 -8.76
C THR A 284 -18.35 19.68 -7.63
N ILE A 285 -19.29 20.50 -7.14
CA ILE A 285 -20.35 20.07 -6.23
C ILE A 285 -21.57 19.68 -7.06
N HIS A 286 -21.89 18.39 -7.09
CA HIS A 286 -23.09 17.86 -7.74
C HIS A 286 -24.27 17.89 -6.76
N SER A 287 -24.91 19.06 -6.61
CA SER A 287 -25.99 19.26 -5.61
C SER A 287 -27.20 18.35 -5.80
N GLN A 288 -27.42 17.87 -7.03
CA GLN A 288 -28.45 16.89 -7.39
C GLN A 288 -27.82 15.85 -8.34
N PRO A 289 -28.40 14.64 -8.46
CA PRO A 289 -27.92 13.64 -9.41
C PRO A 289 -27.91 14.16 -10.85
N ASP A 290 -26.84 13.85 -11.57
CA ASP A 290 -26.63 14.20 -12.97
C ASP A 290 -25.93 13.07 -13.74
N THR A 291 -25.52 13.34 -14.97
CA THR A 291 -24.84 12.35 -15.82
C THR A 291 -23.48 11.92 -15.28
N SER A 292 -22.77 12.82 -14.58
CA SER A 292 -21.48 12.52 -13.97
C SER A 292 -21.66 11.58 -12.78
N THR A 293 -22.62 11.88 -11.89
CA THR A 293 -22.91 11.03 -10.73
C THR A 293 -23.44 9.66 -11.16
N ALA A 294 -24.21 9.58 -12.25
CA ALA A 294 -24.72 8.32 -12.78
C ALA A 294 -23.61 7.41 -13.31
N GLN A 295 -22.63 7.97 -14.03
CA GLN A 295 -21.48 7.21 -14.49
C GLN A 295 -20.58 6.82 -13.31
N ALA A 296 -20.33 7.74 -12.37
CA ALA A 296 -19.51 7.47 -11.19
C ALA A 296 -20.10 6.36 -10.32
N ALA A 297 -21.44 6.31 -10.15
CA ALA A 297 -22.10 5.21 -9.45
C ALA A 297 -21.89 3.85 -10.14
N SER A 298 -21.92 3.84 -11.48
CA SER A 298 -21.71 2.62 -12.28
C SER A 298 -20.27 2.14 -12.16
N ASP A 299 -19.31 3.04 -12.31
CA ASP A 299 -17.87 2.74 -12.20
C ASP A 299 -17.46 2.35 -10.77
N LEU A 300 -18.06 2.99 -9.76
CA LEU A 300 -17.89 2.60 -8.35
C LEU A 300 -18.36 1.15 -8.10
N MET A 301 -19.49 0.75 -8.69
CA MET A 301 -19.99 -0.62 -8.54
C MET A 301 -19.03 -1.63 -9.16
N VAL A 302 -18.48 -1.33 -10.35
CA VAL A 302 -17.45 -2.17 -10.99
C VAL A 302 -16.20 -2.31 -10.10
N ALA A 303 -15.73 -1.22 -9.50
CA ALA A 303 -14.60 -1.25 -8.59
C ALA A 303 -14.91 -2.06 -7.30
N TYR A 304 -16.11 -1.90 -6.75
CA TYR A 304 -16.57 -2.68 -5.60
C TYR A 304 -16.63 -4.18 -5.92
N ASP A 305 -17.26 -4.57 -7.04
CA ASP A 305 -17.40 -5.96 -7.44
C ASP A 305 -16.03 -6.63 -7.65
N TYR A 306 -15.09 -5.91 -8.26
CA TYR A 306 -13.70 -6.36 -8.39
C TYR A 306 -13.05 -6.61 -7.03
N LEU A 307 -13.11 -5.66 -6.10
CA LEU A 307 -12.53 -5.80 -4.76
C LEU A 307 -13.20 -6.93 -3.96
N ASN A 308 -14.49 -7.16 -4.17
CA ASN A 308 -15.24 -8.18 -3.46
C ASN A 308 -14.74 -9.60 -3.79
N VAL A 309 -14.41 -9.85 -5.05
CA VAL A 309 -13.97 -11.17 -5.54
C VAL A 309 -12.46 -11.42 -5.41
N LEU A 310 -11.66 -10.41 -5.03
CA LEU A 310 -10.23 -10.62 -4.75
C LEU A 310 -10.05 -11.65 -3.64
N THR A 311 -9.22 -12.65 -3.91
CA THR A 311 -8.79 -13.64 -2.93
C THR A 311 -7.89 -12.98 -1.90
N GLU A 312 -8.15 -13.24 -0.63
CA GLU A 312 -7.28 -12.81 0.45
C GLU A 312 -5.97 -13.63 0.50
N ASP A 313 -4.86 -12.94 0.72
CA ASP A 313 -3.57 -13.56 0.98
C ASP A 313 -3.40 -13.82 2.48
N ILE A 314 -3.85 -12.86 3.30
CA ILE A 314 -3.68 -12.87 4.77
C ILE A 314 -4.99 -12.52 5.46
N LYS A 315 -5.42 -13.39 6.39
CA LYS A 315 -6.53 -13.09 7.30
C LYS A 315 -6.00 -12.55 8.62
N LEU A 316 -6.36 -11.32 8.95
CA LEU A 316 -6.06 -10.70 10.24
C LEU A 316 -7.09 -11.17 11.27
N LEU A 317 -6.65 -12.02 12.19
CA LEU A 317 -7.53 -12.82 13.05
C LEU A 317 -8.21 -12.03 14.18
N TYR A 318 -7.77 -10.81 14.46
CA TYR A 318 -8.27 -10.01 15.58
C TYR A 318 -8.76 -8.61 15.14
N PRO A 319 -9.89 -8.50 14.43
CA PRO A 319 -10.39 -7.22 13.94
C PRO A 319 -10.67 -6.15 15.01
N ALA A 320 -11.03 -6.57 16.22
CA ALA A 320 -11.22 -5.67 17.35
C ALA A 320 -9.92 -5.05 17.90
N ALA A 321 -8.76 -5.56 17.48
CA ALA A 321 -7.44 -5.08 17.87
C ALA A 321 -6.64 -4.51 16.69
N PHE A 322 -7.32 -4.12 15.60
CA PHE A 322 -6.68 -3.60 14.40
C PHE A 322 -6.03 -2.22 14.64
N GLY A 323 -4.95 -1.93 13.92
CA GLY A 323 -4.04 -0.81 14.21
C GLY A 323 -3.03 -1.21 15.28
N ASN A 324 -2.92 -0.43 16.37
CA ASN A 324 -1.96 -0.65 17.45
C ASN A 324 -0.51 -0.80 16.94
N ASP A 325 -0.10 0.06 16.03
CA ASP A 325 1.22 0.07 15.37
C ASP A 325 1.50 -1.15 14.46
N LEU A 326 0.45 -1.88 14.08
CA LEU A 326 0.52 -2.95 13.07
C LEU A 326 1.19 -2.45 11.79
N VAL A 327 2.12 -3.25 11.26
CA VAL A 327 2.79 -3.03 9.98
C VAL A 327 2.28 -4.07 8.99
N LEU A 328 1.79 -3.62 7.84
CA LEU A 328 1.34 -4.48 6.75
C LEU A 328 2.20 -4.25 5.50
N THR A 329 2.30 -5.28 4.68
CA THR A 329 3.01 -5.32 3.40
C THR A 329 2.03 -5.46 2.22
N PRO A 330 2.48 -5.41 0.95
CA PRO A 330 1.57 -5.41 -0.18
C PRO A 330 0.83 -6.74 -0.38
N HIS A 331 -0.42 -6.81 0.07
CA HIS A 331 -1.30 -7.99 0.02
C HIS A 331 -2.79 -7.59 -0.03
N THR A 332 -3.64 -8.59 -0.28
CA THR A 332 -5.06 -8.54 0.04
C THR A 332 -5.29 -9.09 1.46
N TYR A 333 -5.76 -8.23 2.36
CA TYR A 333 -6.08 -8.57 3.75
C TYR A 333 -7.56 -8.78 3.96
N LEU A 334 -7.92 -9.72 4.85
CA LEU A 334 -9.28 -9.93 5.33
C LEU A 334 -9.39 -9.74 6.84
N LEU A 335 -10.31 -8.88 7.26
CA LEU A 335 -10.80 -8.73 8.63
C LEU A 335 -12.26 -9.17 8.64
N ASP A 336 -12.51 -10.38 9.13
CA ASP A 336 -13.80 -11.07 8.95
C ASP A 336 -14.80 -10.79 10.10
N ALA A 337 -14.85 -9.54 10.57
CA ALA A 337 -15.77 -9.07 11.59
C ALA A 337 -15.81 -7.53 11.60
N ALA A 338 -16.66 -6.97 12.47
CA ALA A 338 -16.57 -5.56 12.82
C ALA A 338 -15.16 -5.23 13.33
N THR A 339 -14.57 -4.17 12.78
CA THR A 339 -13.18 -3.78 12.99
C THR A 339 -13.12 -2.48 13.77
N VAL A 340 -12.29 -2.46 14.81
CA VAL A 340 -11.96 -1.25 15.55
C VAL A 340 -10.49 -0.91 15.27
N PHE A 341 -10.27 0.19 14.54
CA PHE A 341 -8.94 0.68 14.22
C PHE A 341 -8.47 1.66 15.30
N THR A 342 -7.52 1.23 16.12
CA THR A 342 -6.94 2.04 17.20
C THR A 342 -5.53 2.48 16.88
N ASN A 343 -5.15 3.70 17.27
CA ASN A 343 -3.79 4.23 17.11
C ASN A 343 -3.31 4.20 15.63
N THR A 344 -2.17 3.57 15.34
CA THR A 344 -1.50 3.69 14.03
C THR A 344 -1.50 2.38 13.26
N LEU A 345 -1.61 2.47 11.94
CA LEU A 345 -1.37 1.40 10.98
C LEU A 345 -0.27 1.85 10.01
N TYR A 346 0.76 1.04 9.82
CA TYR A 346 1.82 1.28 8.85
C TYR A 346 1.60 0.41 7.61
N LEU A 347 1.57 1.04 6.44
CA LEU A 347 1.61 0.34 5.15
C LEU A 347 3.00 0.50 4.56
N ASN A 348 3.75 -0.60 4.52
CA ASN A 348 5.14 -0.63 4.12
C ASN A 348 5.27 -1.28 2.75
N ALA A 349 5.58 -0.49 1.73
CA ALA A 349 5.72 -0.99 0.37
C ALA A 349 7.08 -1.64 0.08
N GLN A 350 7.96 -1.76 1.07
CA GLN A 350 9.27 -2.42 0.96
C GLN A 350 10.13 -1.91 -0.22
N GLY A 351 10.01 -0.62 -0.54
CA GLY A 351 10.71 0.04 -1.64
C GLY A 351 9.98 0.02 -2.99
N ASN A 352 8.85 -0.69 -3.10
CA ASN A 352 8.07 -0.79 -4.33
C ASN A 352 6.97 0.28 -4.39
N SER A 353 7.19 1.39 -5.10
CA SER A 353 6.20 2.47 -5.16
C SER A 353 4.88 2.10 -5.84
N ASP A 354 4.85 1.03 -6.62
CA ASP A 354 3.66 0.54 -7.32
C ASP A 354 2.90 -0.52 -6.51
N ALA A 355 3.39 -0.87 -5.31
CA ALA A 355 2.74 -1.79 -4.41
C ALA A 355 1.30 -1.39 -4.06
N VAL A 356 0.41 -2.37 -4.07
CA VAL A 356 -1.01 -2.22 -3.79
C VAL A 356 -1.37 -2.90 -2.47
N PHE A 357 -2.24 -2.23 -1.71
CA PHE A 357 -2.81 -2.75 -0.47
C PHE A 357 -4.33 -2.79 -0.61
N VAL A 358 -4.92 -3.95 -0.38
CA VAL A 358 -6.38 -4.09 -0.31
C VAL A 358 -6.75 -4.61 1.07
N ILE A 359 -7.58 -3.88 1.80
CA ILE A 359 -8.04 -4.26 3.14
C ILE A 359 -9.55 -4.47 3.06
N LYS A 360 -9.97 -5.74 3.14
CA LYS A 360 -11.38 -6.15 3.12
C LYS A 360 -11.87 -6.33 4.55
N ILE A 361 -12.98 -5.66 4.89
CA ILE A 361 -13.62 -5.72 6.20
C ILE A 361 -15.04 -6.25 6.02
N ASN A 362 -15.32 -7.43 6.56
CA ASN A 362 -16.66 -8.02 6.59
C ASN A 362 -17.39 -7.58 7.87
N GLY A 363 -17.67 -6.29 7.96
CA GLY A 363 -18.35 -5.68 9.10
C GLY A 363 -18.17 -4.17 9.12
N ALA A 364 -18.75 -3.53 10.13
CA ALA A 364 -18.57 -2.10 10.35
C ALA A 364 -17.09 -1.77 10.70
N LEU A 365 -16.61 -0.63 10.23
CA LEU A 365 -15.31 -0.06 10.61
C LEU A 365 -15.57 1.15 11.51
N SER A 366 -14.94 1.18 12.69
CA SER A 366 -14.81 2.38 13.49
C SER A 366 -13.35 2.65 13.84
N THR A 367 -12.98 3.92 14.01
CA THR A 367 -11.63 4.29 14.46
C THR A 367 -11.66 4.88 15.88
N SER A 368 -10.55 4.78 16.61
CA SER A 368 -10.31 5.67 17.75
C SER A 368 -10.13 7.11 17.27
N THR A 369 -10.23 8.08 18.18
CA THR A 369 -9.72 9.44 17.89
C THR A 369 -8.23 9.37 17.56
N TYR A 370 -7.76 10.28 16.71
CA TYR A 370 -6.37 10.36 16.26
C TYR A 370 -5.83 9.08 15.59
N ALA A 371 -6.70 8.22 15.04
CA ALA A 371 -6.25 7.04 14.31
C ALA A 371 -5.44 7.47 13.08
N ASN A 372 -4.35 6.76 12.77
CA ASN A 372 -3.38 7.24 11.79
C ASN A 372 -2.91 6.13 10.84
N VAL A 373 -3.07 6.34 9.54
CA VAL A 373 -2.48 5.47 8.51
C VAL A 373 -1.19 6.12 7.99
N ILE A 374 -0.06 5.46 8.22
CA ILE A 374 1.27 5.92 7.80
C ILE A 374 1.74 5.09 6.62
N LEU A 375 2.10 5.76 5.53
CA LEU A 375 2.69 5.14 4.35
C LEU A 375 4.21 5.20 4.45
N THR A 376 4.89 4.07 4.28
CA THR A 376 6.34 3.97 4.42
C THR A 376 6.98 3.27 3.22
N ASN A 377 8.27 3.53 3.01
CA ASN A 377 9.12 2.86 2.02
C ASN A 377 8.50 2.78 0.62
N GLY A 378 7.96 3.90 0.13
CA GLY A 378 7.40 4.01 -1.22
C GLY A 378 5.88 3.83 -1.32
N ALA A 379 5.19 3.42 -0.25
CA ALA A 379 3.73 3.26 -0.28
C ALA A 379 3.03 4.58 -0.66
N GLN A 380 1.99 4.50 -1.48
CA GLN A 380 1.26 5.67 -2.00
C GLN A 380 -0.25 5.50 -1.72
N SER A 381 -0.92 6.58 -1.30
CA SER A 381 -2.36 6.55 -0.98
C SER A 381 -3.21 6.12 -2.16
N LYS A 382 -2.81 6.46 -3.39
CA LYS A 382 -3.47 6.03 -4.64
C LYS A 382 -3.53 4.50 -4.84
N ASN A 383 -2.68 3.75 -4.13
CA ASN A 383 -2.60 2.29 -4.22
C ASN A 383 -3.17 1.58 -2.98
N VAL A 384 -3.86 2.30 -2.09
CA VAL A 384 -4.46 1.74 -0.87
C VAL A 384 -5.98 1.74 -1.02
N TYR A 385 -6.60 0.58 -0.82
CA TYR A 385 -8.03 0.38 -0.99
C TYR A 385 -8.64 -0.31 0.23
N TRP A 386 -9.76 0.24 0.69
CA TRP A 386 -10.54 -0.30 1.81
C TRP A 386 -11.91 -0.69 1.30
N LYS A 387 -12.25 -1.97 1.40
CA LYS A 387 -13.58 -2.48 1.05
C LYS A 387 -14.28 -2.86 2.34
N ILE A 388 -15.41 -2.23 2.64
CA ILE A 388 -16.07 -2.33 3.96
C ILE A 388 -17.52 -2.76 3.76
N GLU A 389 -17.92 -3.85 4.43
CA GLU A 389 -19.31 -4.34 4.46
C GLU A 389 -20.02 -3.87 5.73
N GLY A 390 -20.52 -2.64 5.71
CA GLY A 390 -21.22 -2.03 6.83
C GLY A 390 -20.88 -0.55 7.02
N ALA A 391 -21.36 0.00 8.13
CA ALA A 391 -21.11 1.38 8.48
C ALA A 391 -19.61 1.65 8.69
N THR A 392 -19.15 2.82 8.25
CA THR A 392 -17.78 3.31 8.41
C THR A 392 -17.82 4.60 9.21
N SER A 393 -17.11 4.66 10.32
CA SER A 393 -17.01 5.86 11.16
C SER A 393 -15.55 6.19 11.46
N ILE A 394 -15.07 7.29 10.88
CA ILE A 394 -13.71 7.79 11.09
C ILE A 394 -13.76 8.92 12.11
N SER A 395 -13.25 8.65 13.32
CA SER A 395 -13.33 9.52 14.49
C SER A 395 -12.39 10.72 14.43
N ASP A 396 -12.61 11.67 15.34
CA ASP A 396 -11.97 12.99 15.37
C ASP A 396 -10.45 12.95 15.17
N TYR A 397 -9.96 13.90 14.38
CA TYR A 397 -8.54 14.15 14.12
C TYR A 397 -7.75 12.95 13.56
N SER A 398 -8.44 11.95 13.01
CA SER A 398 -7.78 10.83 12.36
C SER A 398 -7.12 11.28 11.04
N SER A 399 -5.95 10.72 10.74
CA SER A 399 -5.26 10.89 9.46
C SER A 399 -5.37 9.59 8.67
N PHE A 400 -6.26 9.56 7.68
CA PHE A 400 -6.62 8.35 6.93
C PHE A 400 -6.07 8.40 5.50
N LYS A 401 -5.65 7.26 4.96
CA LYS A 401 -5.04 7.15 3.63
C LYS A 401 -5.75 6.11 2.77
N GLY A 402 -5.96 6.43 1.50
CA GLY A 402 -6.49 5.48 0.51
C GLY A 402 -7.93 5.70 0.10
N THR A 403 -8.42 4.84 -0.79
CA THR A 403 -9.80 4.87 -1.31
C THR A 403 -10.68 3.96 -0.46
N ILE A 404 -11.61 4.55 0.27
CA ILE A 404 -12.62 3.85 1.07
C ILE A 404 -13.83 3.57 0.20
N ILE A 405 -14.26 2.31 0.14
CA ILE A 405 -15.49 1.87 -0.52
C ILE A 405 -16.33 1.13 0.54
N GLY A 406 -17.25 1.88 1.15
CA GLY A 406 -18.27 1.35 2.04
C GLY A 406 -19.44 0.78 1.23
N ASN A 407 -19.90 -0.40 1.61
CA ASN A 407 -21.08 -1.04 1.04
C ASN A 407 -22.14 -1.27 2.11
N ASN A 408 -23.39 -0.99 1.76
CA ASN A 408 -24.55 -1.22 2.62
C ASN A 408 -24.42 -0.59 4.02
N GLY A 409 -23.94 0.66 4.08
CA GLY A 409 -23.64 1.35 5.32
C GLY A 409 -23.31 2.83 5.11
N ALA A 410 -23.62 3.64 6.13
CA ALA A 410 -23.22 5.05 6.15
C ALA A 410 -21.69 5.18 6.25
N VAL A 411 -21.15 6.26 5.71
CA VAL A 411 -19.73 6.61 5.79
C VAL A 411 -19.62 7.98 6.44
N ASP A 412 -19.20 8.01 7.69
CA ASP A 412 -19.21 9.19 8.54
C ASP A 412 -17.79 9.60 8.92
N PHE A 413 -17.50 10.90 8.80
CA PHE A 413 -16.23 11.50 9.20
C PHE A 413 -16.46 12.61 10.22
N SER A 414 -15.81 12.49 11.37
CA SER A 414 -15.92 13.47 12.45
C SER A 414 -14.90 14.60 12.32
N THR A 415 -14.94 15.52 13.29
CA THR A 415 -14.18 16.79 13.28
C THR A 415 -12.68 16.59 13.06
N GLY A 416 -12.11 17.34 12.13
CA GLY A 416 -10.65 17.45 11.96
C GLY A 416 -10.01 16.24 11.28
N VAL A 417 -10.79 15.30 10.74
CA VAL A 417 -10.23 14.20 9.94
C VAL A 417 -9.50 14.75 8.71
N VAL A 418 -8.33 14.19 8.44
CA VAL A 418 -7.55 14.44 7.22
C VAL A 418 -7.54 13.16 6.39
N LEU A 419 -8.23 13.18 5.25
CA LEU A 419 -8.25 12.09 4.27
C LEU A 419 -7.35 12.45 3.08
N ASP A 420 -6.29 11.68 2.86
CA ASP A 420 -5.51 11.68 1.61
C ASP A 420 -5.87 10.40 0.85
N GLY A 421 -6.87 10.53 0.00
CA GLY A 421 -7.71 9.43 -0.39
C GLY A 421 -9.07 9.84 -0.92
N ARG A 422 -9.97 8.87 -0.99
CA ARG A 422 -11.36 9.06 -1.44
C ARG A 422 -12.29 8.33 -0.49
N ALA A 423 -13.52 8.80 -0.35
CA ALA A 423 -14.54 8.14 0.45
C ALA A 423 -15.80 7.92 -0.37
N PHE A 424 -16.15 6.65 -0.54
CA PHE A 424 -17.27 6.21 -1.34
C PHE A 424 -18.22 5.36 -0.51
N SER A 425 -19.52 5.53 -0.76
CA SER A 425 -20.56 4.59 -0.35
C SER A 425 -21.29 4.09 -1.59
N THR A 426 -21.39 2.77 -1.78
CA THR A 426 -22.26 2.21 -2.84
C THR A 426 -23.73 2.45 -2.49
N THR A 427 -24.09 2.34 -1.22
CA THR A 427 -25.41 2.60 -0.65
C THR A 427 -25.27 2.96 0.81
N GLY A 428 -25.63 4.20 1.15
CA GLY A 428 -25.49 4.78 2.47
C GLY A 428 -25.34 6.30 2.38
N ALA A 429 -25.71 6.98 3.46
CA ALA A 429 -25.37 8.40 3.62
C ALA A 429 -23.85 8.55 3.74
N LEU A 430 -23.32 9.67 3.25
CA LEU A 430 -21.96 10.09 3.53
C LEU A 430 -22.01 11.42 4.28
N THR A 431 -21.49 11.45 5.51
CA THR A 431 -21.51 12.67 6.33
C THR A 431 -20.11 13.10 6.71
N THR A 432 -19.86 14.40 6.68
CA THR A 432 -18.58 15.00 7.09
C THR A 432 -18.80 16.13 8.07
N THR A 433 -17.95 16.25 9.08
CA THR A 433 -17.93 17.40 10.00
C THR A 433 -16.55 18.02 10.00
N ALA A 434 -16.39 19.23 9.44
CA ALA A 434 -15.14 20.01 9.46
C ALA A 434 -13.86 19.21 9.14
N ILE A 435 -13.80 18.57 7.95
CA ILE A 435 -12.69 17.71 7.53
C ILE A 435 -11.83 18.35 6.43
N THR A 436 -10.70 17.72 6.11
CA THR A 436 -9.97 17.96 4.87
C THR A 436 -9.88 16.65 4.08
N ALA A 437 -10.41 16.64 2.84
CA ALA A 437 -10.34 15.48 1.94
C ALA A 437 -9.61 15.84 0.65
N THR A 438 -8.52 15.13 0.34
CA THR A 438 -7.71 15.38 -0.86
C THR A 438 -7.60 14.09 -1.66
N MET A 439 -8.21 14.05 -2.84
CA MET A 439 -8.07 12.88 -3.71
C MET A 439 -6.65 12.76 -4.27
N PRO A 440 -6.09 11.55 -4.38
CA PRO A 440 -4.85 11.32 -5.11
C PRO A 440 -5.00 11.64 -6.59
N ALA A 441 -3.91 11.99 -7.27
CA ALA A 441 -3.90 12.11 -8.74
C ALA A 441 -4.41 10.83 -9.40
N GLY A 442 -5.11 10.96 -10.54
CA GLY A 442 -5.74 9.83 -11.23
C GLY A 442 -7.08 10.16 -11.86
N CYS A 443 -7.65 11.34 -11.58
CA CYS A 443 -8.74 11.89 -12.38
C CYS A 443 -8.21 12.26 -13.77
N VAL A 444 -8.67 11.53 -14.79
CA VAL A 444 -8.48 11.91 -16.19
C VAL A 444 -9.85 12.33 -16.71
N PRO A 445 -10.09 13.62 -16.98
CA PRO A 445 -11.36 14.04 -17.55
C PRO A 445 -11.51 13.38 -18.93
N LEU A 446 -12.47 12.46 -19.06
CA LEU A 446 -12.81 11.82 -20.34
C LEU A 446 -13.70 12.71 -21.22
N GLY A 447 -14.00 13.94 -20.77
CA GLY A 447 -14.65 14.97 -21.57
C GLY A 447 -13.63 15.86 -22.28
N LEU A 448 -13.92 16.26 -23.52
CA LEU A 448 -13.45 17.56 -24.01
C LEU A 448 -13.87 18.57 -22.93
N ASN A 449 -12.94 19.38 -22.42
CA ASN A 449 -13.29 20.53 -21.59
C ASN A 449 -14.38 21.30 -22.34
N GLY A 450 -15.64 21.17 -21.90
CA GLY A 450 -16.62 22.19 -22.19
C GLY A 450 -16.01 23.49 -21.66
N PRO A 451 -16.12 24.62 -22.39
CA PRO A 451 -15.61 25.87 -21.86
C PRO A 451 -16.22 26.03 -20.47
N THR A 452 -15.32 26.17 -19.48
CA THR A 452 -15.62 26.46 -18.08
C THR A 452 -16.85 27.33 -17.98
N ALA A 453 -17.78 26.99 -17.08
CA ALA A 453 -18.96 27.77 -16.75
C ALA A 453 -18.56 29.15 -16.18
N ASN A 454 -18.01 29.99 -17.04
CA ASN A 454 -17.98 31.43 -16.89
C ASN A 454 -19.37 31.90 -17.32
N SER A 455 -19.98 32.73 -16.49
CA SER A 455 -21.27 33.40 -16.70
C SER A 455 -21.61 33.58 -18.19
N GLU A 456 -22.74 33.03 -18.65
CA GLU A 456 -23.16 33.05 -20.07
C GLU A 456 -22.96 34.43 -20.68
N ARG A 457 -21.91 34.59 -21.50
CA ARG A 457 -21.56 35.88 -22.13
C ARG A 457 -22.63 36.30 -23.15
N ILE A 458 -23.44 35.35 -23.60
CA ILE A 458 -24.42 35.54 -24.67
C ILE A 458 -25.74 34.84 -24.30
N ALA A 459 -26.84 35.58 -24.27
CA ALA A 459 -28.18 35.02 -24.18
C ALA A 459 -28.70 34.66 -25.58
N VAL A 460 -29.33 33.49 -25.70
CA VAL A 460 -29.92 33.01 -26.96
C VAL A 460 -31.39 32.65 -26.72
N TYR A 461 -32.32 33.42 -27.30
CA TYR A 461 -33.75 33.29 -27.04
C TYR A 461 -34.61 33.72 -28.25
N PRO A 462 -35.89 33.33 -28.35
CA PRO A 462 -36.53 32.30 -27.52
C PRO A 462 -35.94 30.92 -27.81
N ASN A 463 -35.89 30.06 -26.80
CA ASN A 463 -35.60 28.63 -26.97
C ASN A 463 -36.64 27.86 -26.16
N PRO A 464 -37.64 27.22 -26.79
CA PRO A 464 -37.75 26.94 -28.23
C PRO A 464 -38.06 28.16 -29.13
N PHE A 465 -37.57 28.17 -30.37
CA PHE A 465 -37.83 29.21 -31.38
C PHE A 465 -38.78 28.74 -32.49
N GLU A 466 -39.41 29.69 -33.20
CA GLU A 466 -40.28 29.44 -34.35
C GLU A 466 -39.72 30.14 -35.60
N ALA A 467 -39.94 31.45 -35.74
CA ALA A 467 -39.53 32.19 -36.95
C ALA A 467 -38.15 32.88 -36.83
N THR A 468 -37.75 33.29 -35.63
CA THR A 468 -36.54 34.08 -35.40
C THR A 468 -35.83 33.65 -34.11
N LEU A 469 -34.52 33.87 -34.08
CA LEU A 469 -33.64 33.64 -32.95
C LEU A 469 -32.91 34.95 -32.63
N THR A 470 -32.95 35.40 -31.38
CA THR A 470 -32.20 36.55 -30.89
C THR A 470 -30.93 36.10 -30.17
N ILE A 471 -29.81 36.72 -30.55
CA ILE A 471 -28.50 36.57 -29.92
C ILE A 471 -28.14 37.89 -29.25
N GLN A 472 -28.10 37.93 -27.92
CA GLN A 472 -27.83 39.12 -27.13
C GLN A 472 -26.53 38.97 -26.34
N TRP A 473 -25.63 39.95 -26.43
CA TRP A 473 -24.40 39.98 -25.63
C TRP A 473 -24.71 40.52 -24.23
N ASN A 474 -24.37 39.75 -23.19
CA ASN A 474 -24.55 40.13 -21.78
C ASN A 474 -23.35 40.94 -21.23
N GLN A 475 -22.29 41.09 -22.03
CA GLN A 475 -21.07 41.84 -21.74
C GLN A 475 -20.60 42.58 -23.01
N GLN A 476 -19.36 43.09 -23.03
CA GLN A 476 -18.79 43.80 -24.19
C GLN A 476 -18.87 42.96 -25.48
N HIS A 477 -19.53 43.53 -26.49
CA HIS A 477 -19.69 42.96 -27.83
C HIS A 477 -18.37 42.94 -28.59
N ASP A 478 -18.17 41.87 -29.36
CA ASP A 478 -17.01 41.69 -30.24
C ASP A 478 -17.47 41.75 -31.70
N GLU A 479 -16.94 42.74 -32.44
CA GLU A 479 -17.36 43.08 -33.80
C GLU A 479 -17.08 41.98 -34.84
N LYS A 480 -16.26 40.97 -34.51
CA LYS A 480 -15.87 39.87 -35.43
C LYS A 480 -16.46 38.51 -35.06
N SER A 481 -17.74 38.50 -34.66
CA SER A 481 -18.40 37.29 -34.18
C SER A 481 -19.30 36.62 -35.22
N THR A 482 -19.37 35.28 -35.21
CA THR A 482 -20.23 34.48 -36.10
C THR A 482 -20.98 33.40 -35.32
N LEU A 483 -22.22 33.13 -35.71
CA LEU A 483 -23.04 32.02 -35.27
C LEU A 483 -23.06 30.92 -36.35
N SER A 484 -22.86 29.67 -35.94
CA SER A 484 -23.07 28.47 -36.76
C SER A 484 -24.07 27.55 -36.06
N LEU A 485 -25.09 27.06 -36.77
CA LEU A 485 -26.00 26.01 -36.29
C LEU A 485 -25.78 24.71 -37.05
N TYR A 486 -25.85 23.61 -36.31
CA TYR A 486 -25.71 22.26 -36.80
C TYR A 486 -26.96 21.45 -36.46
N ASP A 487 -27.37 20.56 -37.36
CA ASP A 487 -28.39 19.55 -37.04
C ASP A 487 -27.84 18.44 -36.14
N VAL A 488 -28.70 17.51 -35.71
CA VAL A 488 -28.33 16.36 -34.87
C VAL A 488 -27.33 15.39 -35.54
N LEU A 489 -27.14 15.49 -36.86
CA LEU A 489 -26.16 14.72 -37.62
C LEU A 489 -24.83 15.48 -37.80
N GLY A 490 -24.70 16.67 -37.21
CA GLY A 490 -23.50 17.51 -37.28
C GLY A 490 -23.36 18.30 -38.58
N ARG A 491 -24.39 18.35 -39.44
CA ARG A 491 -24.35 19.13 -40.68
C ARG A 491 -24.63 20.60 -40.39
N LEU A 492 -23.81 21.50 -40.92
CA LEU A 492 -24.04 22.94 -40.81
C LEU A 492 -25.32 23.32 -41.58
N VAL A 493 -26.30 23.87 -40.86
CA VAL A 493 -27.62 24.23 -41.41
C VAL A 493 -27.85 25.75 -41.46
N MET A 494 -27.14 26.54 -40.66
CA MET A 494 -27.24 27.99 -40.68
C MET A 494 -25.91 28.63 -40.26
N HIS A 495 -25.58 29.76 -40.89
CA HIS A 495 -24.43 30.59 -40.53
C HIS A 495 -24.82 32.06 -40.58
N ALA A 496 -24.47 32.84 -39.56
CA ALA A 496 -24.80 34.26 -39.47
C ALA A 496 -23.65 35.06 -38.86
N VAL A 497 -23.48 36.31 -39.29
CA VAL A 497 -22.54 37.28 -38.69
C VAL A 497 -23.28 38.06 -37.60
N LEU A 498 -22.64 38.24 -36.44
CA LEU A 498 -23.19 38.93 -35.28
C LEU A 498 -22.59 40.34 -35.18
N ALA A 499 -23.15 41.27 -35.94
CA ALA A 499 -22.61 42.62 -36.11
C ALA A 499 -23.09 43.64 -35.05
N GLN A 500 -24.09 43.28 -34.22
CA GLN A 500 -24.69 44.17 -33.22
C GLN A 500 -24.65 43.54 -31.81
N GLU A 501 -24.88 44.34 -30.76
CA GLU A 501 -25.05 43.84 -29.39
C GLU A 501 -26.27 42.89 -29.26
N GLU A 502 -27.30 43.13 -30.07
CA GLU A 502 -28.47 42.27 -30.21
C GLU A 502 -28.68 41.96 -31.70
N ASN A 503 -28.72 40.68 -32.06
CA ASN A 503 -28.91 40.24 -33.45
C ASN A 503 -30.15 39.36 -33.54
N THR A 504 -31.13 39.76 -34.34
CA THR A 504 -32.28 38.93 -34.67
C THR A 504 -32.04 38.19 -35.98
N ILE A 505 -32.04 36.86 -35.93
CA ILE A 505 -31.67 35.99 -37.03
C ILE A 505 -32.92 35.25 -37.53
N PRO A 506 -33.30 35.41 -38.82
CA PRO A 506 -34.40 34.64 -39.40
C PRO A 506 -34.05 33.14 -39.45
N ALA A 507 -34.82 32.34 -38.72
CA ALA A 507 -34.58 30.90 -38.57
C ALA A 507 -35.82 30.04 -38.92
N GLY A 508 -36.94 30.65 -39.34
CA GLY A 508 -38.19 29.94 -39.65
C GLY A 508 -38.16 29.02 -40.88
N HIS A 509 -37.03 28.96 -41.59
CA HIS A 509 -36.79 27.97 -42.64
C HIS A 509 -36.25 26.65 -42.09
N LEU A 510 -35.85 26.60 -40.82
CA LEU A 510 -35.35 25.40 -40.16
C LEU A 510 -36.53 24.49 -39.77
N PRO A 511 -36.51 23.19 -40.14
CA PRO A 511 -37.52 22.25 -39.68
C PRO A 511 -37.60 22.14 -38.15
N ALA A 512 -38.76 21.76 -37.62
CA ALA A 512 -38.91 21.44 -36.21
C ALA A 512 -37.91 20.35 -35.79
N GLY A 513 -37.17 20.58 -34.70
CA GLY A 513 -36.07 19.69 -34.32
C GLY A 513 -35.09 20.31 -33.33
N VAL A 514 -34.06 19.53 -32.99
CA VAL A 514 -32.96 19.96 -32.12
C VAL A 514 -31.78 20.40 -32.96
N TYR A 515 -31.20 21.54 -32.60
CA TYR A 515 -30.02 22.10 -33.23
C TYR A 515 -28.95 22.38 -32.18
N PHE A 516 -27.68 22.29 -32.58
CA PHE A 516 -26.55 22.70 -31.77
C PHE A 516 -25.96 23.97 -32.36
N TYR A 517 -25.70 24.97 -31.54
CA TYR A 517 -25.09 26.21 -32.00
C TYR A 517 -23.66 26.36 -31.50
N LYS A 518 -22.87 27.10 -32.27
CA LYS A 518 -21.50 27.50 -31.97
C LYS A 518 -21.34 28.97 -32.32
N ILE A 519 -20.95 29.78 -31.35
CA ILE A 519 -20.58 31.18 -31.54
C ILE A 519 -19.05 31.29 -31.48
N MET A 520 -18.48 31.90 -32.50
CA MET A 520 -17.04 32.14 -32.61
C MET A 520 -16.75 33.62 -32.68
N SER A 521 -15.65 34.05 -32.06
CA SER A 521 -15.03 35.36 -32.29
C SER A 521 -13.51 35.22 -32.36
N GLU A 522 -12.87 35.91 -33.31
CA GLU A 522 -11.42 35.86 -33.54
C GLU A 522 -10.86 34.42 -33.53
N ASP A 523 -11.53 33.51 -34.24
CA ASP A 523 -11.23 32.07 -34.34
C ASP A 523 -11.32 31.26 -33.03
N LYS A 524 -11.82 31.85 -31.94
CA LYS A 524 -12.07 31.18 -30.66
C LYS A 524 -13.55 30.89 -30.48
N ILE A 525 -13.86 29.73 -29.88
CA ILE A 525 -15.22 29.40 -29.48
C ILE A 525 -15.56 30.24 -28.25
N ILE A 526 -16.60 31.06 -28.36
CA ILE A 526 -17.10 31.91 -27.27
C ILE A 526 -18.18 31.19 -26.48
N GLN A 527 -19.12 30.53 -27.17
CA GLN A 527 -20.21 29.79 -26.53
C GLN A 527 -20.74 28.70 -27.47
N THR A 528 -21.19 27.60 -26.90
CA THR A 528 -21.92 26.54 -27.60
C THR A 528 -23.14 26.15 -26.79
N GLY A 529 -24.19 25.66 -27.45
CA GLY A 529 -25.36 25.17 -26.72
C GLY A 529 -26.38 24.51 -27.64
N LYS A 530 -27.58 24.28 -27.10
CA LYS A 530 -28.67 23.57 -27.76
C LYS A 530 -29.87 24.48 -27.99
N LEU A 531 -30.47 24.41 -29.16
CA LEU A 531 -31.72 25.08 -29.52
C LEU A 531 -32.77 24.08 -29.98
N VAL A 532 -34.03 24.43 -29.77
CA VAL A 532 -35.19 23.64 -30.22
C VAL A 532 -36.01 24.51 -31.16
N SER A 533 -36.18 24.09 -32.40
CA SER A 533 -37.15 24.69 -33.34
C SER A 533 -38.50 24.01 -33.18
N LYS A 534 -39.57 24.80 -33.09
CA LYS A 534 -40.95 24.32 -33.12
C LYS A 534 -41.61 24.64 -34.46
N PRO A 535 -42.72 23.97 -34.80
CA PRO A 535 -43.44 24.14 -36.07
C PRO A 535 -43.99 25.54 -36.28
#